data_AF-A0A0K1EZI4-F1
#
_entry.id   AF-A0A0K1EZI4-F1
#
_cell.length_a   1.000
_cell.length_b   1.000
_cell.length_c   1.000
_cell.angle_alpha   90.00
_cell.angle_beta   90.00
_cell.angle_gamma   90.00
#
_symmetry.space_group_name_H-M   'P 1'
#
loop_
_entity.id
_entity.type
_entity.pdbx_description
1 polymer ?
#
loop_
_entity_poly.entity_id
_entity_poly.type
_entity_poly.pdbx_seq_one_letter_code
_entity_poly.pdbx_strand_id
1 'polypeptide(L)'
;MASMGMSWLSVLCGLGLAFMLLIAAQDLRDGSGAGAYWIVQTLSFALIVCIPAILVRFFRDFARDPLPFGRQQSRRLLVAGILVLIQIVLGLVSPPAPAATISLAGLPLIYSARDGHFIDAGHVVEAVFFLCLSVVFRYGEALQEDSDNIL
;
A
#
# COMPACT_ATOMS: atom_id res chain seq x y z
N MET A 1 17.59 -17.75 -4.62
CA MET A 1 17.26 -16.74 -5.64
C MET A 1 16.20 -15.73 -5.18
N ALA A 2 15.17 -16.10 -4.41
CA ALA A 2 14.15 -15.16 -3.92
C ALA A 2 14.64 -14.07 -2.93
N SER A 3 15.78 -14.26 -2.24
CA SER A 3 16.31 -13.25 -1.30
C SER A 3 16.90 -12.02 -1.99
N MET A 4 17.42 -12.16 -3.22
CA MET A 4 18.08 -11.07 -3.94
C MET A 4 17.06 -10.05 -4.44
N GLY A 5 15.94 -10.50 -5.02
CA GLY A 5 14.87 -9.60 -5.47
C GLY A 5 14.22 -8.80 -4.34
N MET A 6 14.08 -9.41 -3.16
CA MET A 6 13.49 -8.75 -1.99
C MET A 6 14.40 -7.67 -1.38
N SER A 7 15.72 -7.84 -1.50
CA SER A 7 16.69 -6.81 -1.09
C SER A 7 16.74 -5.63 -2.05
N TRP A 8 16.53 -5.85 -3.35
CA TRP A 8 16.47 -4.76 -4.34
C TRP A 8 15.17 -3.97 -4.21
N LEU A 9 14.05 -4.63 -3.95
CA LEU A 9 12.76 -3.98 -3.70
C LEU A 9 12.81 -3.10 -2.44
N SER A 10 13.41 -3.56 -1.34
CA SER A 10 13.53 -2.75 -0.13
C SER A 10 14.44 -1.53 -0.34
N VAL A 11 15.54 -1.67 -1.09
CA VAL A 11 16.42 -0.56 -1.45
C VAL A 11 15.69 0.46 -2.32
N LEU A 12 14.97 0.02 -3.35
CA LEU A 12 14.18 0.91 -4.23
C LEU A 12 13.07 1.63 -3.45
N CYS A 13 12.38 0.95 -2.54
CA CYS A 13 11.37 1.55 -1.68
C CYS A 13 11.96 2.56 -0.70
N GLY A 14 13.12 2.25 -0.11
CA GLY A 14 13.85 3.17 0.76
C GLY A 14 14.33 4.42 0.02
N LEU A 15 14.81 4.26 -1.22
CA LEU A 15 15.24 5.35 -2.09
C LEU A 15 14.05 6.25 -2.48
N GLY A 16 12.90 5.65 -2.81
CA GLY A 16 11.66 6.38 -3.07
C GLY A 16 11.13 7.15 -1.87
N LEU A 17 11.16 6.55 -0.67
CA LEU A 17 10.80 7.21 0.59
C LEU A 17 11.75 8.38 0.90
N ALA A 18 13.06 8.16 0.77
CA ALA A 18 14.06 9.20 1.00
C ALA A 18 13.87 10.37 0.02
N PHE A 19 13.60 10.08 -1.25
CA PHE A 19 13.32 11.10 -2.26
C PHE A 19 12.07 11.91 -1.94
N MET A 20 10.96 11.27 -1.53
CA MET A 20 9.73 11.95 -1.12
C MET A 20 9.95 12.82 0.12
N LEU A 21 10.71 12.34 1.11
CA LEU A 21 11.04 13.11 2.32
C LEU A 21 11.94 14.31 2.00
N LEU A 22 12.87 14.19 1.05
CA LEU A 22 13.70 15.30 0.61
C LEU A 22 12.86 16.40 -0.05
N ILE A 23 11.91 16.05 -0.91
CA ILE A 23 11.03 17.04 -1.55
C ILE A 23 10.13 17.70 -0.49
N ALA A 24 9.56 16.91 0.42
CA ALA A 24 8.76 17.44 1.52
C ALA A 24 9.56 18.41 2.41
N ALA A 25 10.83 18.10 2.70
CA ALA A 25 11.71 18.95 3.48
C ALA A 25 12.11 20.24 2.75
N GLN A 26 12.29 20.18 1.42
CA GLN A 26 12.52 21.37 0.59
C GLN A 26 11.30 22.29 0.59
N ASP A 27 10.11 21.74 0.41
CA ASP A 27 8.86 22.50 0.38
C ASP A 27 8.49 23.13 1.74
N LEU A 28 8.75 22.42 2.85
CA LEU A 28 8.67 22.96 4.21
C LEU A 28 9.64 24.12 4.44
N ARG A 29 10.83 24.07 3.81
CA ARG A 29 11.83 25.14 3.88
C ARG A 29 11.42 26.36 3.05
N ASP A 30 10.74 26.14 1.93
CA ASP A 30 10.27 27.19 1.03
C ASP A 30 8.95 27.84 1.51
N GLY A 31 8.27 27.25 2.50
CA GLY A 31 7.13 27.85 3.20
C GLY A 31 5.82 27.84 2.42
N SER A 32 5.64 26.90 1.48
CA SER A 32 4.50 26.84 0.56
C SER A 32 3.15 26.52 1.22
N GLY A 33 3.14 26.08 2.48
CA GLY A 33 1.94 25.63 3.19
C GLY A 33 1.43 24.25 2.74
N ALA A 34 2.12 23.54 1.83
CA ALA A 34 1.70 22.24 1.31
C ALA A 34 2.16 21.03 2.16
N GLY A 35 2.56 21.24 3.42
CA GLY A 35 3.01 20.18 4.32
C GLY A 35 1.99 19.04 4.50
N ALA A 36 0.70 19.35 4.56
CA ALA A 36 -0.36 18.34 4.66
C ALA A 36 -0.41 17.42 3.43
N TYR A 37 -0.17 17.95 2.24
CA TYR A 37 -0.13 17.17 1.00
C TYR A 37 1.02 16.16 1.03
N TRP A 38 2.23 16.60 1.42
CA TRP A 38 3.38 15.72 1.52
C TRP A 38 3.26 14.63 2.59
N ILE A 39 2.58 14.93 3.71
CA ILE A 39 2.28 13.92 4.73
C ILE A 39 1.36 12.83 4.15
N VAL A 40 0.29 13.21 3.44
CA VAL A 40 -0.61 12.23 2.81
C VAL A 40 0.12 11.43 1.73
N GLN A 41 0.99 12.07 0.94
CA GLN A 41 1.72 11.40 -0.13
C GLN A 41 2.77 10.42 0.40
N THR A 42 3.53 10.79 1.44
CA THR A 42 4.51 9.90 2.08
C THR A 42 3.84 8.70 2.75
N LEU A 43 2.71 8.92 3.43
CA LEU A 43 1.90 7.84 4.01
C LEU A 43 1.34 6.91 2.94
N SER A 44 0.82 7.46 1.84
CA SER A 44 0.30 6.66 0.71
C SER A 44 1.41 5.81 0.09
N PHE A 45 2.60 6.37 -0.10
CA PHE A 45 3.76 5.62 -0.61
C PHE A 45 4.18 4.49 0.33
N ALA A 46 4.16 4.73 1.65
CA ALA A 46 4.45 3.67 2.62
C ALA A 46 3.44 2.51 2.52
N LEU A 47 2.15 2.80 2.33
CA LEU A 47 1.11 1.78 2.15
C LEU A 47 1.33 0.94 0.89
N ILE A 48 1.65 1.59 -0.24
CA ILE A 48 1.98 0.92 -1.52
C ILE A 48 3.12 -0.08 -1.36
N VAL A 49 4.07 0.17 -0.47
CA VAL A 49 5.19 -0.73 -0.21
C VAL A 49 4.81 -1.82 0.80
N CYS A 50 4.05 -1.48 1.83
CA CYS A 50 3.69 -2.41 2.90
C CYS A 50 2.74 -3.53 2.42
N ILE A 51 1.74 -3.21 1.60
CA ILE A 51 0.75 -4.18 1.09
C ILE A 51 1.43 -5.35 0.34
N PRO A 52 2.24 -5.14 -0.71
CA PRO A 52 2.91 -6.22 -1.42
C PRO A 52 3.92 -6.95 -0.54
N ALA A 53 4.59 -6.27 0.40
CA ALA A 53 5.49 -6.95 1.35
C ALA A 53 4.74 -7.96 2.25
N ILE A 54 3.53 -7.61 2.70
CA ILE A 54 2.66 -8.52 3.46
C ILE A 54 2.20 -9.68 2.57
N LEU A 55 1.80 -9.41 1.33
CA LEU A 55 1.37 -10.44 0.38
C LEU A 55 2.49 -11.41 0.01
N VAL A 56 3.70 -10.92 -0.25
CA VAL A 56 4.87 -11.78 -0.52
C VAL A 56 5.16 -12.68 0.67
N ARG A 57 5.09 -12.16 1.90
CA ARG A 57 5.23 -12.99 3.11
C ARG A 57 4.10 -14.01 3.22
N PHE A 58 2.86 -13.62 2.90
CA PHE A 58 1.73 -14.55 2.87
C PHE A 58 1.94 -15.66 1.84
N PHE A 59 2.23 -15.36 0.57
CA PHE A 59 2.47 -16.36 -0.47
C PHE A 59 3.65 -17.27 -0.16
N ARG A 60 4.72 -16.71 0.42
CA ARG A 60 5.90 -17.50 0.81
C ARG A 60 5.58 -18.49 1.93
N ASP A 61 4.81 -18.06 2.92
CA ASP A 61 4.44 -18.90 4.06
C ASP A 61 3.38 -19.93 3.60
N PHE A 62 2.43 -19.54 2.76
CA PHE A 62 1.47 -20.45 2.11
C PHE A 62 2.15 -21.55 1.26
N ALA A 63 3.24 -21.21 0.55
CA ALA A 63 3.98 -22.17 -0.26
C ALA A 63 4.89 -23.11 0.55
N ARG A 64 5.15 -22.82 1.83
CA ARG A 64 6.08 -23.57 2.69
C ARG A 64 5.41 -24.32 3.82
N ASP A 65 4.28 -23.82 4.32
CA ASP A 65 3.60 -24.40 5.46
C ASP A 65 2.70 -25.57 5.04
N PRO A 66 2.72 -26.70 5.79
CA PRO A 66 1.86 -27.85 5.52
C PRO A 66 0.38 -27.59 5.89
N LEU A 67 0.07 -26.50 6.62
CA LEU A 67 -1.29 -26.07 6.94
C LEU A 67 -1.62 -24.75 6.22
N PRO A 68 -2.32 -24.81 5.08
CA PRO A 68 -2.64 -23.63 4.27
C PRO A 68 -3.69 -22.70 4.91
N PHE A 69 -4.39 -23.12 5.97
CA PHE A 69 -5.48 -22.36 6.59
C PHE A 69 -5.21 -21.98 8.05
N GLY A 70 -4.11 -21.26 8.31
CA GLY A 70 -3.81 -20.77 9.66
C GLY A 70 -4.48 -19.42 10.00
N ARG A 71 -4.90 -19.22 11.27
CA ARG A 71 -5.38 -17.92 11.82
C ARG A 71 -4.50 -16.74 11.44
N GLN A 72 -3.19 -16.96 11.48
CA GLN A 72 -2.20 -15.93 11.22
C GLN A 72 -2.19 -15.50 9.75
N GLN A 73 -2.51 -16.41 8.83
CA GLN A 73 -2.59 -16.14 7.40
C GLN A 73 -3.87 -15.35 7.05
N SER A 74 -5.03 -15.78 7.55
CA SER A 74 -6.30 -15.02 7.45
C SER A 74 -6.14 -13.58 7.95
N ARG A 75 -5.51 -13.41 9.12
CA ARG A 75 -5.29 -12.09 9.72
C ARG A 75 -4.37 -11.21 8.89
N ARG A 76 -3.38 -11.77 8.17
CA ARG A 76 -2.50 -11.00 7.27
C ARG A 76 -3.26 -10.49 6.05
N LEU A 77 -4.15 -11.28 5.45
CA LEU A 77 -5.01 -10.82 4.36
C LEU A 77 -6.01 -9.77 4.82
N LEU A 78 -6.58 -9.94 6.01
CA LEU A 78 -7.48 -8.94 6.59
C LEU A 78 -6.73 -7.61 6.77
N VAL A 79 -5.51 -7.64 7.32
CA VAL A 79 -4.67 -6.45 7.45
C VAL A 79 -4.34 -5.83 6.09
N ALA A 80 -4.02 -6.64 5.07
CA ALA A 80 -3.78 -6.14 3.72
C ALA A 80 -5.02 -5.45 3.13
N GLY A 81 -6.21 -6.04 3.26
CA GLY A 81 -7.47 -5.44 2.82
C GLY A 81 -7.78 -4.13 3.54
N ILE A 82 -7.56 -4.06 4.85
CA ILE A 82 -7.71 -2.80 5.61
C ILE A 82 -6.70 -1.74 5.14
N LEU A 83 -5.45 -2.11 4.88
CA LEU A 83 -4.43 -1.18 4.39
C LEU A 83 -4.81 -0.58 3.03
N VAL A 84 -5.38 -1.39 2.12
CA VAL A 84 -5.90 -0.90 0.83
C VAL A 84 -7.09 0.05 1.05
N LEU A 85 -8.00 -0.25 1.98
CA LEU A 85 -9.09 0.67 2.34
C LEU A 85 -8.56 2.01 2.87
N ILE A 86 -7.56 1.98 3.75
CA ILE A 86 -6.91 3.20 4.26
C ILE A 86 -6.29 3.99 3.11
N GLN A 87 -5.69 3.32 2.13
CA GLN A 87 -5.13 3.95 0.94
C GLN A 87 -6.19 4.65 0.08
N ILE A 88 -7.36 4.03 -0.10
CA ILE A 88 -8.51 4.64 -0.80
C ILE A 88 -8.98 5.89 -0.05
N VAL A 89 -9.12 5.82 1.28
CA VAL A 89 -9.52 6.96 2.10
C VAL A 89 -8.49 8.09 2.05
N LEU A 90 -7.19 7.76 2.09
CA LEU A 90 -6.11 8.74 1.95
C LEU A 90 -6.15 9.45 0.60
N GLY A 91 -6.41 8.73 -0.49
CA GLY A 91 -6.64 9.33 -1.81
C GLY A 91 -7.86 10.25 -1.83
N LEU A 92 -8.90 9.93 -1.05
CA LEU A 92 -10.11 10.75 -0.95
C LEU A 92 -9.92 12.01 -0.11
N VAL A 93 -9.09 11.97 0.93
CA VAL A 93 -8.85 13.10 1.85
C VAL A 93 -7.61 13.89 1.44
N SER A 94 -6.86 13.43 0.44
CA SER A 94 -5.65 14.08 -0.04
C SER A 94 -5.94 15.53 -0.44
N PRO A 95 -5.19 16.51 0.11
CA PRO A 95 -5.27 17.88 -0.36
C PRO A 95 -5.00 17.93 -1.88
N PRO A 96 -5.62 18.88 -2.61
CA PRO A 96 -5.26 19.12 -4.00
C PRO A 96 -3.76 19.43 -4.08
N ALA A 97 -3.11 18.92 -5.13
CA ALA A 97 -1.68 19.10 -5.25
C ALA A 97 -1.35 20.60 -5.36
N PRO A 98 -0.28 21.08 -4.71
CA PRO A 98 0.15 22.45 -4.90
C PRO A 98 0.43 22.67 -6.38
N ALA A 99 -0.18 23.71 -6.96
CA ALA A 99 0.06 24.10 -8.34
C ALA A 99 1.51 24.60 -8.47
N ALA A 100 2.43 23.68 -8.77
CA ALA A 100 3.82 24.01 -8.98
C ALA A 100 4.03 24.32 -10.48
N THR A 101 4.32 25.58 -10.78
CA THR A 101 4.91 25.96 -12.07
C THR A 101 6.37 25.53 -12.09
N ILE A 102 6.65 24.36 -12.65
CA ILE A 102 8.02 23.89 -12.83
C ILE A 102 8.51 24.49 -14.15
N SER A 103 9.52 25.38 -14.10
CA SER A 103 10.18 25.87 -15.30
C SER A 103 11.23 24.86 -15.74
N LEU A 104 10.98 24.15 -16.83
CA LEU A 104 11.97 23.27 -17.45
C LEU A 104 12.50 23.96 -18.70
N ALA A 105 13.78 24.35 -18.69
CA ALA A 105 14.44 25.06 -19.79
C ALA A 105 13.75 26.39 -20.23
N GLY A 106 13.16 27.13 -19.29
CA GLY A 106 12.54 28.43 -19.57
C GLY A 106 11.11 28.36 -20.13
N LEU A 107 10.56 27.16 -20.32
CA LEU A 107 9.16 26.94 -20.64
C LEU A 107 8.38 26.66 -19.34
N PRO A 108 7.29 27.41 -19.07
CA PRO A 108 6.43 27.12 -17.94
C PRO A 108 5.69 25.80 -18.19
N LEU A 109 6.13 24.74 -17.53
CA LEU A 109 5.36 23.50 -17.48
C LEU A 109 4.32 23.67 -16.38
N ILE A 110 3.08 23.96 -16.78
CA ILE A 110 1.95 23.97 -15.86
C ILE A 110 1.62 22.50 -15.58
N TYR A 111 2.15 21.96 -14.48
CA TYR A 111 1.70 20.67 -13.97
C TYR A 111 0.40 20.90 -13.21
N SER A 112 -0.72 20.91 -13.94
CA SER A 112 -2.03 20.75 -13.32
C SER A 112 -2.13 19.28 -12.93
N ALA A 113 -1.76 18.95 -11.69
CA ALA A 113 -2.13 17.68 -11.13
C ALA A 113 -3.65 17.56 -11.29
N ARG A 114 -4.11 16.47 -11.89
CA ARG A 114 -5.52 16.27 -12.20
C ARG A 114 -6.33 16.39 -10.91
N ASP A 115 -7.05 17.50 -10.77
CA ASP A 115 -7.98 17.71 -9.66
C ASP A 115 -9.04 16.62 -9.74
N GLY A 116 -9.02 15.73 -8.76
CA GLY A 116 -10.07 14.76 -8.61
C GLY A 116 -9.71 13.68 -7.64
N HIS A 117 -10.43 13.71 -6.54
CA HIS A 117 -10.65 12.59 -5.63
C HIS A 117 -11.31 11.44 -6.41
N PHE A 118 -10.54 10.78 -7.27
CA PHE A 118 -11.01 9.64 -8.04
C PHE A 118 -10.67 8.38 -7.26
N ILE A 119 -11.72 7.68 -6.84
CA ILE A 119 -11.59 6.32 -6.35
C ILE A 119 -11.22 5.46 -7.56
N ASP A 120 -10.00 4.96 -7.57
CA ASP A 120 -9.61 3.95 -8.55
C ASP A 120 -10.35 2.65 -8.22
N ALA A 121 -11.22 2.24 -9.15
CA ALA A 121 -11.98 1.00 -9.04
C ALA A 121 -11.06 -0.22 -8.84
N GLY A 122 -9.83 -0.17 -9.36
CA GLY A 122 -8.84 -1.23 -9.16
C GLY A 122 -8.53 -1.46 -7.68
N HIS A 123 -8.29 -0.39 -6.92
CA HIS A 123 -7.99 -0.47 -5.49
C HIS A 123 -9.21 -0.97 -4.68
N VAL A 124 -10.43 -0.60 -5.08
CA VAL A 124 -11.67 -1.09 -4.44
C VAL A 124 -11.81 -2.60 -4.65
N VAL A 125 -11.62 -3.07 -5.88
CA VAL A 125 -11.70 -4.50 -6.21
C VAL A 125 -10.63 -5.27 -5.43
N GLU A 126 -9.40 -4.75 -5.35
CA GLU A 126 -8.32 -5.36 -4.59
C GLU A 126 -8.64 -5.46 -3.08
N ALA A 127 -9.18 -4.38 -2.48
CA ALA A 127 -9.60 -4.40 -1.09
C ALA A 127 -10.69 -5.45 -0.82
N VAL A 128 -11.72 -5.49 -1.66
CA VAL A 128 -12.81 -6.47 -1.56
C VAL A 128 -12.26 -7.89 -1.71
N PHE A 129 -11.37 -8.11 -2.68
CA PHE A 129 -10.74 -9.40 -2.92
C PHE A 129 -9.97 -9.90 -1.70
N PHE A 130 -9.13 -9.07 -1.07
CA PHE A 130 -8.39 -9.48 0.13
C PHE A 130 -9.30 -9.72 1.34
N LEU A 131 -10.34 -8.90 1.51
CA LEU A 131 -11.33 -9.11 2.57
C LEU A 131 -12.08 -10.43 2.36
N CYS A 132 -12.55 -10.72 1.15
CA CYS A 132 -13.21 -11.98 0.82
C CYS A 132 -12.29 -13.17 1.07
N LEU A 133 -11.04 -13.12 0.59
CA LEU A 133 -10.07 -14.17 0.86
C LEU A 133 -9.81 -14.36 2.36
N SER A 134 -9.75 -13.28 3.15
CA SER A 134 -9.56 -13.41 4.60
C SER A 134 -10.68 -14.21 5.28
N VAL A 135 -11.93 -14.04 4.80
CA VAL A 135 -13.10 -14.78 5.27
C VAL A 135 -13.05 -16.23 4.82
N VAL A 136 -12.69 -16.49 3.55
CA VAL A 136 -12.52 -17.85 3.01
C VAL A 136 -11.48 -18.62 3.80
N PHE A 137 -10.34 -18.01 4.12
CA PHE A 137 -9.28 -18.66 4.90
C PHE A 137 -9.73 -18.95 6.33
N ARG A 138 -10.48 -18.04 6.97
CA ARG A 138 -11.03 -18.26 8.31
C ARG A 138 -12.09 -19.37 8.31
N TYR A 139 -12.86 -19.49 7.24
CA TYR A 139 -13.83 -20.56 7.09
C TYR A 139 -13.14 -21.91 6.83
N GLY A 140 -12.10 -21.94 5.99
CA GLY A 140 -11.28 -23.13 5.76
C GLY A 140 -10.61 -23.64 7.03
N GLU A 141 -10.14 -22.73 7.89
CA GLU A 141 -9.63 -23.07 9.22
C GLU A 141 -10.69 -23.72 10.09
N ALA A 142 -11.90 -23.16 10.17
CA ALA A 142 -12.98 -23.73 10.96
C ALA A 142 -13.40 -25.13 10.47
N LEU A 143 -13.40 -25.35 9.15
CA LEU A 143 -13.63 -26.68 8.56
C LEU A 143 -12.51 -27.66 8.89
N GLN A 144 -11.27 -27.18 8.93
CA GLN A 144 -10.12 -28.01 9.25
C GLN A 144 -10.12 -28.41 10.74
N GLU A 145 -10.45 -27.48 11.64
CA GLU A 145 -10.65 -27.76 13.08
C GLU A 145 -11.76 -28.81 13.31
N ASP A 146 -12.86 -28.74 12.56
CA ASP A 146 -13.97 -29.70 12.68
C ASP A 146 -13.57 -31.09 12.14
N SER A 147 -12.85 -31.15 11.01
CA SER A 147 -12.34 -32.41 10.46
C SER A 147 -11.32 -33.10 11.37
N ASP A 148 -10.42 -32.34 12.00
CA ASP A 148 -9.41 -32.88 12.92
C ASP A 148 -10.03 -33.38 14.24
N ASN A 149 -11.21 -32.88 14.61
CA ASN A 149 -11.92 -33.27 15.83
C ASN A 149 -12.81 -34.53 15.65
N ILE A 150 -13.09 -34.91 14.40
CA ILE A 150 -13.86 -36.12 14.04
C ILE A 150 -12.96 -37.37 13.92
N LEU A 151 -11.67 -37.17 13.65
CA LEU A 151 -10.63 -38.21 13.52
C LEU A 151 -10.02 -38.58 14.88
#